data_AF-A0A3Q2WGF1-F1
#
_entry.id   AF-A0A3Q2WGF1-F1
#
_cell.length_a   1.000
_cell.length_b   1.000
_cell.length_c   1.000
_cell.angle_alpha   90.00
_cell.angle_beta   90.00
_cell.angle_gamma   90.00
#
_symmetry.space_group_name_H-M   'P 1'
#
loop_
_entity.id
_entity.type
_entity.pdbx_description
1 polymer ?
#
loop_
_entity_poly.entity_id
_entity_poly.type
_entity_poly.pdbx_seq_one_letter_code
_entity_poly.pdbx_strand_id
1 'polypeptide(L)' 'MTHLLLSNHSTLSSLNVSGIKIGSLLHIVTWNVGSATPPDDITSLLGLNVGDGNTDMYIIG' A
#
# COMPACT_ATOMS: atom_id res chain seq x y z
N MET A 1 -38.27 22.68 1.16
CA MET A 1 -38.04 21.22 1.21
C MET A 1 -36.97 20.91 0.17
N THR A 2 -35.70 21.02 0.56
CA THR A 2 -34.55 20.77 -0.31
C THR A 2 -34.20 19.28 -0.24
N HIS A 3 -34.19 18.63 -1.41
CA HIS A 3 -33.85 17.22 -1.55
C HIS A 3 -32.32 17.09 -1.51
N LEU A 4 -31.77 16.50 -0.45
CA LEU A 4 -30.35 16.17 -0.36
C LEU A 4 -30.12 14.90 -1.20
N LEU A 5 -29.44 15.03 -2.34
CA LEU A 5 -28.88 13.86 -3.02
C LEU A 5 -27.74 13.32 -2.15
N LEU A 6 -27.99 12.20 -1.48
CA LEU A 6 -26.93 11.34 -0.95
C LEU A 6 -26.13 10.85 -2.16
N SER A 7 -25.01 11.51 -2.45
CA SER A 7 -24.01 10.94 -3.33
C SER A 7 -23.48 9.68 -2.67
N ASN A 8 -23.76 8.54 -3.30
CA ASN A 8 -23.15 7.26 -2.98
C ASN A 8 -21.62 7.43 -3.09
N HIS A 9 -20.97 7.67 -1.96
CA HIS A 9 -19.58 7.31 -1.80
C HIS A 9 -19.48 6.63 -0.45
N SER A 10 -19.64 5.31 -0.46
CA SER A 10 -19.16 4.44 0.60
C SER A 10 -17.78 4.91 1.01
N THR A 11 -17.64 5.26 2.29
CA THR A 11 -16.42 5.65 2.99
C THR A 11 -15.17 5.22 2.22
N LEU A 12 -14.40 6.18 1.71
CA LEU A 12 -13.03 5.93 1.27
C LEU A 12 -12.30 5.31 2.46
N SER A 13 -12.21 3.98 2.52
CA SER A 13 -11.16 3.32 3.30
C SER A 13 -9.87 3.88 2.70
N SER A 14 -9.20 4.78 3.42
CA SER A 14 -8.01 5.43 2.90
C SER A 14 -7.00 4.35 2.53
N LEU A 15 -6.78 4.19 1.22
CA LEU A 15 -5.70 3.38 0.70
C LEU A 15 -4.40 3.91 1.32
N ASN A 16 -3.65 3.05 1.99
CA ASN A 16 -2.43 3.48 2.65
C ASN A 16 -1.37 2.39 2.54
N VAL A 17 -0.15 2.82 2.27
CA VAL A 17 1.05 1.98 2.27
C VAL A 17 1.91 2.47 3.42
N SER A 18 2.42 1.54 4.22
CA SER A 18 3.43 1.83 5.23
C SER A 18 4.58 0.83 5.16
N GLY A 19 5.79 1.31 5.42
CA GLY A 19 7.01 0.50 5.38
C GLY A 19 7.84 0.72 6.63
N ILE A 20 8.40 -0.36 7.18
CA ILE A 20 9.36 -0.32 8.27
C ILE A 20 10.57 -1.18 7.88
N LYS A 21 11.74 -0.54 7.85
CA LYS A 21 13.02 -1.22 7.64
C LYS A 21 13.67 -1.56 8.99
N ILE A 22 13.96 -2.84 9.21
CA ILE A 22 14.63 -3.35 10.42
C ILE A 22 16.04 -3.78 10.04
N GLY A 23 17.02 -2.89 10.27
CA GLY A 23 18.39 -3.10 9.80
C GLY A 23 18.48 -3.18 8.28
N SER A 24 19.57 -3.73 7.74
CA SER A 24 19.66 -4.03 6.31
C SER A 24 18.83 -5.26 5.93
N LEU A 25 18.71 -6.26 6.80
CA LEU A 25 18.24 -7.58 6.38
C LEU A 25 16.74 -7.67 6.05
N LEU A 26 15.90 -6.83 6.66
CA LEU A 26 14.44 -6.98 6.58
C LEU A 26 13.70 -5.67 6.31
N HIS A 27 12.82 -5.69 5.31
CA HIS A 27 11.85 -4.63 5.04
C HIS A 27 10.43 -5.19 5.09
N ILE A 28 9.61 -4.63 5.98
CA ILE A 28 8.20 -4.99 6.12
C ILE A 28 7.36 -3.89 5.48
N VAL A 29 6.48 -4.26 4.58
CA VAL A 29 5.52 -3.36 3.92
C VAL A 29 4.12 -3.85 4.23
N THR A 30 3.24 -2.93 4.63
CA THR A 30 1.81 -3.20 4.73
C THR A 30 1.04 -2.28 3.79
N TRP A 31 0.07 -2.82 3.07
CA TRP A 31 -0.76 -2.02 2.17
C TRP A 31 -2.23 -2.39 2.28
N ASN A 32 -3.04 -1.42 2.70
CA ASN A 32 -4.48 -1.52 2.54
C ASN A 32 -4.88 -1.17 1.09
N VAL A 33 -5.15 -2.21 0.29
CA VAL A 33 -5.67 -2.10 -1.09
C VAL A 33 -7.18 -1.78 -1.11
N GLY A 34 -7.87 -1.97 0.02
CA GLY A 34 -9.34 -1.92 0.07
C GLY A 34 -9.95 -2.98 -0.85
N SER A 35 -10.95 -2.58 -1.63
CA SER A 35 -11.57 -3.42 -2.66
C SER A 35 -11.04 -3.15 -4.08
N ALA A 36 -9.97 -2.36 -4.21
CA ALA A 36 -9.39 -2.02 -5.51
C ALA A 36 -8.53 -3.17 -6.06
N THR A 37 -8.31 -3.19 -7.37
CA THR A 37 -7.32 -4.07 -8.00
C THR A 37 -5.94 -3.42 -7.87
N PRO A 38 -4.91 -4.10 -7.34
CA PRO A 38 -3.55 -3.60 -7.38
C PRO A 38 -3.08 -3.32 -8.82
N PRO A 39 -2.21 -2.32 -9.05
CA PRO A 39 -1.50 -2.20 -10.32
C PRO A 39 -0.65 -3.44 -10.61
N ASP A 40 -0.40 -3.71 -11.89
CA ASP A 40 0.42 -4.85 -12.34
C ASP A 40 1.89 -4.74 -11.88
N ASP A 41 2.38 -3.51 -11.67
CA ASP A 41 3.70 -3.23 -11.09
C ASP A 41 3.56 -2.40 -9.81
N ILE A 42 4.03 -2.97 -8.70
CA ILE A 42 3.97 -2.40 -7.35
C ILE A 42 5.36 -2.07 -6.79
N THR A 43 6.42 -2.29 -7.58
CA THR A 43 7.83 -2.18 -7.14
C THR A 43 8.12 -0.81 -6.54
N SER A 44 7.79 0.25 -7.28
CA SER A 44 8.00 1.64 -6.84
C SER A 44 7.04 2.04 -5.72
N LEU A 45 5.80 1.53 -5.74
CA LEU A 45 4.77 1.84 -4.74
C LEU A 45 5.15 1.31 -3.35
N LEU A 46 5.70 0.09 -3.31
CA LEU A 46 6.09 -0.59 -2.08
C LEU A 46 7.57 -0.35 -1.72
N GLY A 47 8.32 0.41 -2.53
CA GLY A 47 9.75 0.66 -2.30
C GLY A 47 10.59 -0.62 -2.33
N LEU A 48 10.21 -1.58 -3.19
CA LEU A 48 10.99 -2.79 -3.41
C LEU A 48 12.20 -2.43 -4.27
N ASN A 49 13.39 -2.75 -3.80
CA ASN A 49 14.63 -2.36 -4.46
C ASN A 49 15.53 -3.59 -4.64
N VAL A 50 15.04 -4.54 -5.45
CA VAL A 50 15.74 -5.79 -5.76
C VAL A 50 17.05 -5.44 -6.46
N GLY A 51 18.17 -5.53 -5.74
CA GLY A 51 19.51 -5.26 -6.27
C GLY A 51 20.30 -4.16 -5.55
N ASP A 52 19.73 -3.50 -4.53
CA ASP A 52 20.50 -2.56 -3.70
C ASP A 52 21.53 -3.24 -2.78
N GLY A 53 21.51 -4.58 -2.72
CA GLY A 53 22.42 -5.41 -1.92
C GLY A 53 22.25 -5.23 -0.41
N ASN A 54 21.20 -4.51 0.00
CA ASN A 54 21.06 -3.96 1.33
C ASN A 54 19.73 -4.36 1.98
N THR A 55 18.97 -5.25 1.32
CA THR A 55 17.72 -5.86 1.77
C THR A 55 17.69 -7.35 1.39
N ASP A 56 17.74 -8.24 2.37
CA ASP A 56 17.75 -9.70 2.14
C ASP A 56 16.33 -10.24 1.95
N MET A 57 15.36 -9.66 2.65
CA MET A 57 13.99 -10.16 2.69
C MET A 57 12.96 -9.04 2.75
N TYR A 58 11.88 -9.23 1.98
CA TYR A 58 10.67 -8.43 2.03
C TYR A 58 9.52 -9.26 2.59
N ILE A 59 8.76 -8.69 3.52
CA ILE A 59 7.48 -9.23 3.99
C ILE A 59 6.41 -8.22 3.58
N ILE A 60 5.41 -8.67 2.81
CA ILE A 60 4.34 -7.84 2.28
C ILE A 60 3.00 -8.41 2.76
N GLY A 61 2.17 -7.56 3.38
CA GLY A 61 0.87 -7.92 3.95
C GLY A 61 -0.23 -6.89 3.73
#